data_AF-A0A241WQ29-F1
#
_entry.id   AF-A0A241WQ29-F1
#
_cell.length_a   1.000
_cell.length_b   1.000
_cell.length_c   1.000
_cell.angle_alpha   90.00
_cell.angle_beta   90.00
_cell.angle_gamma   90.00
#
_symmetry.space_group_name_H-M   'P 1'
#
loop_
_entity.id
_entity.type
_entity.pdbx_description
1 polymer ?
#
loop_
_entity_poly.entity_id
_entity_poly.type
_entity_poly.pdbx_seq_one_letter_code
_entity_poly.pdbx_strand_id
1 'polypeptide(L)'
;MKLPLEKINEAIKAISNSIDQDEWAEALLGCEIILNELDKHDTNSIVLQFYFNIASQFIDSGSFLKNEIAVRKGIQILEQNYEHYKKEYGNNLFYNLANAKISIANNFGYKNNLINNKESQLYSEAKNLYWQVFKTINKESEPNLYHQNLINLANTLKQQYRFSEAIYIYERIAQTKLDYPEAFINRSTCLENFDRFLDHRSEKMIQEIIKGYEFAYLSTFTPTSYKQYYLDKIEFLKSKMSIFDDDKNKKLDELAEMSEFRQWCIKENLTLNIHGMYCSCIANERDNLTLLEGVISSENILQFEQYLNRIKAEFSLIRVLYYESKFTDSSKFDYESCYSELNDQEIINIISEKLRTCFRLCFSILDKLAIFLCQYFSLKIEKNTAFNNFWHQNKSVLESKENFALIAINSLIFDLNEKNGQFGFYKVWRNALEHHILFLVPDTFELSNDSTHTYVKITDFENSLLNLIQLTRSSIFSTVFAIVEDLRQKMPDDKNNSIEITIHKKEFKGSP
;
A
#
# COMPACT_ATOMS: atom_id res chain seq x y z
N MET A 1 2.91 50.31 -5.53
CA MET A 1 1.49 50.19 -5.92
C MET A 1 1.15 48.71 -5.84
N LYS A 2 0.05 48.33 -5.17
CA LYS A 2 -0.38 46.92 -5.05
C LYS A 2 -1.25 46.57 -6.27
N LEU A 3 -1.05 45.40 -6.86
CA LEU A 3 -1.89 44.89 -7.94
C LEU A 3 -3.29 44.57 -7.41
N PRO A 4 -4.36 44.81 -8.18
CA PRO A 4 -5.69 44.34 -7.82
C PRO A 4 -5.74 42.81 -7.68
N LEU A 5 -6.52 42.30 -6.73
CA LEU A 5 -6.69 40.85 -6.50
C LEU A 5 -7.18 40.09 -7.75
N GLU A 6 -7.97 40.75 -8.61
CA GLU A 6 -8.40 40.20 -9.90
C GLU A 6 -7.23 39.92 -10.83
N LYS A 7 -6.24 40.83 -10.90
CA LYS A 7 -5.03 40.66 -11.71
C LYS A 7 -4.12 39.58 -11.16
N ILE A 8 -4.08 39.43 -9.83
CA ILE A 8 -3.36 38.32 -9.18
C ILE A 8 -4.00 36.98 -9.56
N ASN A 9 -5.33 36.88 -9.53
CA ASN A 9 -6.03 35.66 -9.94
C ASN A 9 -5.82 35.30 -11.42
N GLU A 10 -5.83 36.30 -12.32
CA GLU A 10 -5.49 36.10 -13.73
C GLU A 10 -4.07 35.54 -13.90
N ALA A 11 -3.10 36.08 -13.15
CA ALA A 11 -1.73 35.62 -13.20
C ALA A 11 -1.56 34.19 -12.65
N ILE A 12 -2.24 33.83 -11.56
CA ILE A 12 -2.25 32.44 -11.04
C ILE A 12 -2.78 31.47 -12.09
N LYS A 13 -3.84 31.84 -12.83
CA LYS A 13 -4.35 31.00 -13.94
C LYS A 13 -3.35 30.90 -15.09
N ALA A 14 -2.64 31.98 -15.42
CA ALA A 14 -1.60 31.96 -16.43
C ALA A 14 -0.45 31.02 -16.05
N ILE A 15 -0.03 31.02 -14.78
CA ILE A 15 0.98 30.07 -14.27
C ILE A 15 0.52 28.62 -14.44
N SER A 16 -0.76 28.33 -14.19
CA SER A 16 -1.33 26.99 -14.42
C SER A 16 -1.25 26.59 -15.89
N ASN A 17 -1.56 27.51 -16.81
CA ASN A 17 -1.45 27.24 -18.24
C ASN A 17 0.00 26.99 -18.67
N SER A 18 0.97 27.71 -18.12
CA SER A 18 2.40 27.46 -18.38
C SER A 18 2.82 26.07 -17.89
N ILE A 19 2.32 25.61 -16.72
CA ILE A 19 2.52 24.23 -16.25
C ILE A 19 1.95 23.23 -17.26
N ASP A 20 0.71 23.44 -17.72
CA ASP A 20 0.05 22.55 -18.69
C ASP A 20 0.76 22.51 -20.06
N GLN A 21 1.57 23.53 -20.38
CA GLN A 21 2.36 23.65 -21.61
C GLN A 21 3.82 23.25 -21.44
N ASP A 22 4.19 22.65 -20.31
CA ASP A 22 5.57 22.28 -19.94
C ASP A 22 6.55 23.48 -19.84
N GLU A 23 6.04 24.69 -19.63
CA GLU A 23 6.82 25.93 -19.44
C GLU A 23 7.21 26.15 -17.97
N TRP A 24 7.81 25.12 -17.37
CA TRP A 24 8.04 25.02 -15.93
C TRP A 24 8.88 26.17 -15.32
N ALA A 25 9.88 26.67 -16.05
CA ALA A 25 10.73 27.76 -15.58
C ALA A 25 9.98 29.11 -15.52
N GLU A 26 9.09 29.35 -16.49
CA GLU A 26 8.23 30.53 -16.52
C GLU A 26 7.20 30.46 -15.40
N ALA A 27 6.57 29.30 -15.22
CA ALA A 27 5.64 29.05 -14.12
C ALA A 27 6.28 29.34 -12.75
N LEU A 28 7.50 28.84 -12.50
CA LEU A 28 8.21 29.09 -11.25
C LEU A 28 8.53 30.58 -11.04
N LEU A 29 8.98 31.29 -12.09
CA LEU A 29 9.23 32.73 -12.01
C LEU A 29 7.93 33.49 -11.70
N GLY A 30 6.83 33.13 -12.35
CA GLY A 30 5.50 33.67 -12.07
C GLY A 30 5.09 33.46 -10.62
N CYS A 31 5.37 32.28 -10.06
CA CYS A 31 5.11 31.98 -8.65
C CYS A 31 5.86 32.95 -7.71
N GLU A 32 7.14 33.21 -7.96
CA GLU A 32 7.93 34.15 -7.14
C GLU A 32 7.40 35.58 -7.24
N ILE A 33 6.99 36.03 -8.44
CA ILE A 33 6.44 37.37 -8.65
C ILE A 33 5.12 37.54 -7.90
N ILE A 34 4.21 36.56 -8.01
CA ILE A 34 2.90 36.64 -7.38
C ILE A 34 2.99 36.46 -5.86
N LEU A 35 3.91 35.64 -5.35
CA LEU A 35 4.15 35.54 -3.91
C LEU A 35 4.55 36.90 -3.31
N ASN A 36 5.52 37.59 -3.93
CA ASN A 36 5.93 38.93 -3.50
C ASN A 36 4.81 39.97 -3.60
N GLU A 37 3.85 39.79 -4.50
CA GLU A 37 2.69 40.65 -4.60
C GLU A 37 1.66 40.36 -3.50
N LEU A 38 1.37 39.08 -3.25
CA LEU A 38 0.46 38.64 -2.17
C LEU A 38 0.93 39.11 -0.80
N ASP A 39 2.24 39.13 -0.53
CA ASP A 39 2.84 39.62 0.71
C ASP A 39 2.52 41.10 1.00
N LYS A 40 2.09 41.86 0.00
CA LYS A 40 1.67 43.26 0.16
C LYS A 40 0.22 43.37 0.63
N HIS A 41 -0.60 42.32 0.53
CA HIS A 41 -2.02 42.37 0.91
C HIS A 41 -2.24 41.88 2.34
N ASP A 42 -3.24 42.45 3.02
CA ASP A 42 -3.66 41.96 4.32
C ASP A 42 -4.28 40.57 4.20
N THR A 43 -3.94 39.68 5.13
CA THR A 43 -4.44 38.30 5.13
C THR A 43 -5.96 38.27 5.30
N ASN A 44 -6.64 37.68 4.31
CA ASN A 44 -8.07 37.40 4.32
C ASN A 44 -8.33 36.10 3.53
N SER A 45 -9.58 35.63 3.48
CA SER A 45 -9.91 34.36 2.84
C SER A 45 -9.51 34.28 1.36
N ILE A 46 -9.67 35.36 0.59
CA ILE A 46 -9.30 35.40 -0.84
C ILE A 46 -7.77 35.33 -1.00
N VAL A 47 -7.05 36.09 -0.16
CA VAL A 47 -5.58 36.08 -0.17
C VAL A 47 -5.04 34.70 0.24
N LEU A 48 -5.65 34.07 1.25
CA LEU A 48 -5.30 32.70 1.68
C LEU A 48 -5.57 31.67 0.59
N GLN A 49 -6.64 31.82 -0.18
CA GLN A 49 -6.91 30.99 -1.36
C GLN A 49 -5.82 31.15 -2.43
N PHE A 50 -5.35 32.37 -2.69
CA PHE A 50 -4.26 32.60 -3.64
C PHE A 50 -2.93 32.02 -3.16
N TYR A 51 -2.63 32.13 -1.85
CA TYR A 51 -1.49 31.42 -1.25
C TYR A 51 -1.61 29.89 -1.40
N PHE A 52 -2.80 29.32 -1.25
CA PHE A 52 -2.99 27.88 -1.43
C PHE A 52 -2.71 27.45 -2.88
N ASN A 53 -3.27 28.18 -3.86
CA ASN A 53 -3.07 27.89 -5.28
C ASN A 53 -1.61 28.04 -5.71
N ILE A 54 -0.92 29.08 -5.25
CA ILE A 54 0.48 29.28 -5.62
C ILE A 54 1.39 28.25 -4.95
N ALA A 55 1.03 27.79 -3.75
CA ALA A 55 1.79 26.74 -3.07
C ALA A 55 1.82 25.43 -3.88
N SER A 56 0.69 25.02 -4.48
CA SER A 56 0.67 23.85 -5.37
C SER A 56 1.52 24.09 -6.62
N GLN A 57 1.46 25.28 -7.22
CA GLN A 57 2.27 25.61 -8.40
C GLN A 57 3.78 25.64 -8.10
N PHE A 58 4.18 26.12 -6.92
CA PHE A 58 5.55 26.00 -6.42
C PHE A 58 5.98 24.54 -6.26
N ILE A 59 5.10 23.70 -5.73
CA ILE A 59 5.36 22.26 -5.55
C ILE A 59 5.53 21.58 -6.90
N ASP A 60 4.62 21.78 -7.85
CA ASP A 60 4.66 21.13 -9.17
C ASP A 60 5.89 21.60 -9.97
N SER A 61 6.07 22.91 -10.11
CA SER A 61 7.21 23.49 -10.84
C SER A 61 8.54 23.14 -10.17
N GLY A 62 8.60 23.23 -8.84
CA GLY A 62 9.79 22.86 -8.08
C GLY A 62 10.13 21.37 -8.20
N SER A 63 9.11 20.50 -8.23
CA SER A 63 9.29 19.06 -8.39
C SER A 63 9.87 18.72 -9.76
N PHE A 64 9.30 19.29 -10.83
CA PHE A 64 9.75 19.05 -12.20
C PHE A 64 11.15 19.61 -12.44
N LEU A 65 11.40 20.86 -12.03
CA LEU A 65 12.70 21.52 -12.18
C LEU A 65 13.76 21.05 -11.19
N LYS A 66 13.40 20.13 -10.28
CA LYS A 66 14.29 19.60 -9.24
C LYS A 66 14.82 20.69 -8.30
N ASN A 67 13.98 21.69 -8.03
CA ASN A 67 14.26 22.82 -7.17
C ASN A 67 13.67 22.61 -5.78
N GLU A 68 14.51 22.13 -4.86
CA GLU A 68 14.11 21.87 -3.47
C GLU A 68 13.64 23.12 -2.73
N ILE A 69 14.23 24.28 -3.02
CA ILE A 69 13.86 25.55 -2.39
C ILE A 69 12.40 25.90 -2.74
N ALA A 70 12.02 25.74 -4.01
CA ALA A 70 10.66 25.99 -4.48
C ALA A 70 9.64 25.05 -3.81
N VAL A 71 9.94 23.74 -3.74
CA VAL A 71 9.05 22.78 -3.07
C VAL A 71 8.93 23.09 -1.57
N ARG A 72 10.03 23.46 -0.91
CA ARG A 72 10.00 23.85 0.51
C ARG A 72 9.21 25.14 0.75
N LYS A 73 9.25 26.10 -0.17
CA LYS A 73 8.38 27.29 -0.11
C LYS A 73 6.91 26.90 -0.17
N GLY A 74 6.52 26.01 -1.09
CA GLY A 74 5.16 25.51 -1.17
C GLY A 74 4.71 24.81 0.12
N ILE A 75 5.55 23.94 0.70
CA ILE A 75 5.28 23.31 2.00
C ILE A 75 5.09 24.37 3.10
N GLN A 76 6.00 25.33 3.19
CA GLN A 76 5.95 26.37 4.21
C GLN A 76 4.65 27.19 4.13
N ILE A 77 4.21 27.55 2.92
CA ILE A 77 2.94 28.27 2.73
C ILE A 77 1.77 27.43 3.25
N LEU A 78 1.71 26.14 2.90
CA LEU A 78 0.64 25.23 3.34
C LEU A 78 0.66 24.98 4.85
N GLU A 79 1.84 24.90 5.47
CA GLU A 79 1.97 24.65 6.91
C GLU A 79 1.68 25.88 7.77
N GLN A 80 1.99 27.10 7.30
CA GLN A 80 1.76 28.35 8.05
C GLN A 80 0.28 28.59 8.41
N ASN A 81 -0.65 28.16 7.56
CA ASN A 81 -2.09 28.29 7.76
C ASN A 81 -2.81 26.93 7.73
N TYR A 82 -2.14 25.88 8.21
CA TYR A 82 -2.59 24.49 8.08
C TYR A 82 -4.04 24.25 8.52
N GLU A 83 -4.46 24.73 9.71
CA GLU A 83 -5.83 24.50 10.20
C GLU A 83 -6.89 25.17 9.32
N HIS A 84 -6.59 26.35 8.76
CA HIS A 84 -7.48 27.00 7.79
C HIS A 84 -7.57 26.16 6.51
N TYR A 85 -6.44 25.78 5.93
CA TYR A 85 -6.43 25.00 4.69
C TYR A 85 -7.01 23.59 4.85
N LYS A 86 -6.85 22.97 6.01
CA LYS A 86 -7.43 21.68 6.32
C LYS A 86 -8.95 21.76 6.32
N LYS A 87 -9.49 22.85 6.88
CA LYS A 87 -10.94 23.10 6.91
C LYS A 87 -11.49 23.42 5.52
N GLU A 88 -10.83 24.31 4.76
CA GLU A 88 -11.36 24.80 3.48
C GLU A 88 -11.07 23.86 2.30
N TYR A 89 -9.90 23.21 2.26
CA TYR A 89 -9.43 22.43 1.11
C TYR A 89 -9.32 20.92 1.37
N GLY A 90 -9.34 20.49 2.64
CA GLY A 90 -9.41 19.08 3.04
C GLY A 90 -8.42 18.18 2.28
N ASN A 91 -8.97 17.30 1.44
CA ASN A 91 -8.22 16.33 0.62
C ASN A 91 -7.14 16.99 -0.25
N ASN A 92 -7.40 18.17 -0.83
CA ASN A 92 -6.44 18.85 -1.70
C ASN A 92 -5.20 19.31 -0.93
N LEU A 93 -5.35 19.76 0.32
CA LEU A 93 -4.20 20.10 1.17
C LEU A 93 -3.32 18.88 1.41
N PHE A 94 -3.93 17.76 1.82
CA PHE A 94 -3.20 16.53 2.12
C PHE A 94 -2.49 15.99 0.88
N TYR A 95 -3.17 16.00 -0.27
CA TYR A 95 -2.59 15.57 -1.54
C TYR A 95 -1.41 16.44 -1.97
N ASN A 96 -1.51 17.77 -1.88
CA ASN A 96 -0.42 18.68 -2.23
C ASN A 96 0.79 18.52 -1.31
N LEU A 97 0.57 18.43 0.01
CA LEU A 97 1.64 18.15 0.98
C LEU A 97 2.29 16.78 0.72
N ALA A 98 1.51 15.76 0.35
CA ALA A 98 2.02 14.44 0.03
C ALA A 98 2.92 14.47 -1.21
N ASN A 99 2.48 15.13 -2.29
CA ASN A 99 3.29 15.32 -3.51
C ASN A 99 4.60 16.04 -3.19
N ALA A 100 4.56 17.13 -2.42
CA ALA A 100 5.76 17.87 -2.04
C ALA A 100 6.76 17.00 -1.27
N LYS A 101 6.28 16.26 -0.27
CA LYS A 101 7.12 15.33 0.51
C LYS A 101 7.68 14.21 -0.34
N ILE A 102 6.91 13.69 -1.31
CA ILE A 102 7.39 12.62 -2.18
C ILE A 102 8.46 13.09 -3.16
N SER A 103 8.37 14.31 -3.67
CA SER A 103 9.40 14.89 -4.53
C SER A 103 10.74 15.00 -3.80
N ILE A 104 10.71 15.43 -2.54
CA ILE A 104 11.90 15.47 -1.67
C ILE A 104 12.39 14.05 -1.37
N ALA A 105 11.51 13.12 -0.99
CA ALA A 105 11.87 11.74 -0.67
C ALA A 105 12.52 11.02 -1.86
N ASN A 106 12.02 11.25 -3.07
CA ASN A 106 12.58 10.73 -4.33
C ASN A 106 13.87 11.44 -4.76
N ASN A 107 14.35 12.43 -4.00
CA ASN A 107 15.44 13.32 -4.39
C ASN A 107 15.26 13.84 -5.82
N PHE A 108 14.02 14.26 -6.15
CA PHE A 108 13.65 14.80 -7.46
C PHE A 108 14.01 13.89 -8.65
N GLY A 109 14.00 12.57 -8.43
CA GLY A 109 14.33 11.57 -9.45
C GLY A 109 15.83 11.44 -9.76
N TYR A 110 16.73 12.02 -8.95
CA TYR A 110 18.17 11.85 -9.11
C TYR A 110 18.69 10.50 -8.59
N LYS A 111 17.89 9.75 -7.82
CA LYS A 111 18.36 8.55 -7.12
C LYS A 111 17.81 7.27 -7.75
N ASN A 112 18.73 6.36 -8.10
CA ASN A 112 18.42 5.01 -8.63
C ASN A 112 18.81 3.88 -7.65
N ASN A 113 19.30 4.20 -6.45
CA ASN A 113 19.77 3.22 -5.48
C ASN A 113 18.64 2.77 -4.53
N LEU A 114 18.86 1.64 -3.86
CA LEU A 114 18.05 1.23 -2.71
C LEU A 114 17.91 2.40 -1.73
N ILE A 115 16.69 2.62 -1.24
CA ILE A 115 16.45 3.59 -0.18
C ILE A 115 16.95 3.02 1.15
N ASN A 116 17.32 3.87 2.09
CA ASN A 116 17.63 3.44 3.46
C ASN A 116 16.45 3.73 4.42
N ASN A 117 16.55 3.30 5.68
CA ASN A 117 15.48 3.49 6.67
C ASN A 117 15.15 4.96 6.95
N LYS A 118 16.15 5.85 6.92
CA LYS A 118 15.92 7.31 7.11
C LYS A 118 15.13 7.90 5.95
N GLU A 119 15.43 7.48 4.73
CA GLU A 119 14.68 7.91 3.54
C GLU A 119 13.26 7.32 3.54
N SER A 120 13.11 6.05 3.93
CA SER A 120 11.82 5.40 4.10
C SER A 120 10.89 6.17 5.05
N GLN A 121 11.43 6.87 6.06
CA GLN A 121 10.62 7.71 6.93
C GLN A 121 9.94 8.86 6.16
N LEU A 122 10.63 9.51 5.21
CA LEU A 122 10.04 10.58 4.38
C LEU A 122 8.92 10.04 3.49
N TYR A 123 9.11 8.84 2.92
CA TYR A 123 8.05 8.14 2.19
C TYR A 123 6.84 7.85 3.09
N SER A 124 7.07 7.43 4.34
CA SER A 124 6.00 7.16 5.29
C SER A 124 5.18 8.40 5.65
N GLU A 125 5.81 9.57 5.77
CA GLU A 125 5.08 10.83 6.00
C GLU A 125 4.14 11.17 4.83
N ALA A 126 4.63 11.07 3.59
CA ALA A 126 3.80 11.30 2.40
C ALA A 126 2.69 10.24 2.25
N LYS A 127 3.02 8.97 2.48
CA LYS A 127 2.08 7.84 2.44
C LYS A 127 0.90 8.06 3.40
N ASN A 128 1.16 8.53 4.61
CA ASN A 128 0.11 8.80 5.59
C ASN A 128 -0.86 9.87 5.10
N LEU A 129 -0.38 10.91 4.41
CA LEU A 129 -1.22 11.93 3.80
C LEU A 129 -2.07 11.35 2.66
N TYR A 130 -1.50 10.54 1.77
CA TYR A 130 -2.27 9.86 0.72
C TYR A 130 -3.33 8.89 1.28
N TRP A 131 -3.02 8.20 2.38
CA TRP A 131 -3.99 7.38 3.09
C TRP A 131 -5.09 8.21 3.76
N GLN A 132 -4.78 9.42 4.25
CA GLN A 132 -5.81 10.34 4.76
C GLN A 132 -6.76 10.72 3.64
N VAL A 133 -6.24 11.16 2.49
CA VAL A 133 -7.05 11.46 1.30
C VAL A 133 -7.93 10.26 0.95
N PHE A 134 -7.35 9.06 0.83
CA PHE A 134 -8.10 7.85 0.44
C PHE A 134 -9.28 7.54 1.38
N LYS A 135 -9.14 7.79 2.68
CA LYS A 135 -10.22 7.53 3.66
C LYS A 135 -11.38 8.51 3.55
N THR A 136 -11.11 9.76 3.20
CA THR A 136 -12.08 10.85 3.26
C THR A 136 -12.63 11.27 1.91
N ILE A 137 -11.94 10.93 0.82
CA ILE A 137 -12.37 11.28 -0.53
C ILE A 137 -13.56 10.44 -0.97
N ASN A 138 -14.56 11.11 -1.53
CA ASN A 138 -15.66 10.43 -2.20
C ASN A 138 -15.32 10.27 -3.69
N LYS A 139 -15.23 9.01 -4.14
CA LYS A 139 -14.90 8.66 -5.52
C LYS A 139 -15.89 9.23 -6.54
N GLU A 140 -17.17 9.31 -6.20
CA GLU A 140 -18.22 9.78 -7.11
C GLU A 140 -18.15 11.30 -7.31
N SER A 141 -17.80 12.05 -6.26
CA SER A 141 -17.70 13.51 -6.35
C SER A 141 -16.35 13.99 -6.90
N GLU A 142 -15.25 13.31 -6.57
CA GLU A 142 -13.89 13.70 -6.96
C GLU A 142 -13.11 12.54 -7.62
N PRO A 143 -13.59 11.99 -8.75
CA PRO A 143 -13.01 10.79 -9.35
C PRO A 143 -11.56 10.97 -9.77
N ASN A 144 -11.17 12.13 -10.31
CA ASN A 144 -9.80 12.36 -10.77
C ASN A 144 -8.81 12.35 -9.61
N LEU A 145 -9.11 13.10 -8.55
CA LEU A 145 -8.26 13.13 -7.35
C LEU A 145 -8.24 11.76 -6.66
N TYR A 146 -9.36 11.03 -6.64
CA TYR A 146 -9.41 9.66 -6.11
C TYR A 146 -8.39 8.73 -6.80
N HIS A 147 -8.43 8.65 -8.14
CA HIS A 147 -7.55 7.75 -8.88
C HIS A 147 -6.09 8.22 -8.83
N GLN A 148 -5.84 9.52 -8.96
CA GLN A 148 -4.47 10.05 -8.89
C GLN A 148 -3.85 9.83 -7.51
N ASN A 149 -4.62 10.06 -6.43
CA ASN A 149 -4.20 9.76 -5.07
C ASN A 149 -3.83 8.28 -4.90
N LEU A 150 -4.64 7.36 -5.43
CA LEU A 150 -4.34 5.93 -5.39
C LEU A 150 -3.08 5.56 -6.17
N ILE A 151 -2.86 6.15 -7.35
CA ILE A 151 -1.63 5.96 -8.14
C ILE A 151 -0.41 6.42 -7.32
N ASN A 152 -0.48 7.60 -6.71
CA ASN A 152 0.63 8.15 -5.94
C ASN A 152 0.88 7.39 -4.63
N LEU A 153 -0.19 6.91 -3.97
CA LEU A 153 -0.10 6.01 -2.83
C LEU A 153 0.60 4.71 -3.21
N ALA A 154 0.19 4.07 -4.30
CA ALA A 154 0.80 2.84 -4.80
C ALA A 154 2.26 3.05 -5.21
N ASN A 155 2.60 4.22 -5.79
CA ASN A 155 3.98 4.58 -6.10
C ASN A 155 4.82 4.70 -4.83
N THR A 156 4.27 5.32 -3.79
CA THR A 156 4.93 5.43 -2.48
C THR A 156 5.17 4.06 -1.85
N LEU A 157 4.16 3.18 -1.88
CA LEU A 157 4.27 1.80 -1.41
C LEU A 157 5.32 1.00 -2.21
N LYS A 158 5.36 1.17 -3.54
CA LYS A 158 6.37 0.57 -4.43
C LYS A 158 7.79 1.00 -4.05
N GLN A 159 8.01 2.29 -3.76
CA GLN A 159 9.33 2.80 -3.35
C GLN A 159 9.78 2.24 -1.99
N GLN A 160 8.83 1.91 -1.11
CA GLN A 160 9.09 1.20 0.15
C GLN A 160 9.03 -0.32 0.02
N TYR A 161 9.08 -0.86 -1.20
CA TYR A 161 9.08 -2.29 -1.51
C TYR A 161 7.85 -3.09 -1.05
N ARG A 162 6.73 -2.41 -0.78
CA ARG A 162 5.44 -3.04 -0.44
C ARG A 162 4.69 -3.46 -1.71
N PHE A 163 5.34 -4.34 -2.47
CA PHE A 163 4.91 -4.74 -3.82
C PHE A 163 3.51 -5.34 -3.83
N SER A 164 3.17 -6.17 -2.85
CA SER A 164 1.86 -6.84 -2.77
C SER A 164 0.68 -5.88 -2.69
N GLU A 165 0.86 -4.72 -2.04
CA GLU A 165 -0.16 -3.67 -1.92
C GLU A 165 -0.13 -2.73 -3.13
N ALA A 166 1.07 -2.34 -3.57
CA ALA A 166 1.21 -1.47 -4.74
C ALA A 166 0.57 -2.09 -5.99
N ILE A 167 0.87 -3.36 -6.29
CA ILE A 167 0.31 -4.07 -7.45
C ILE A 167 -1.21 -4.15 -7.36
N TYR A 168 -1.76 -4.42 -6.17
CA TYR A 168 -3.20 -4.47 -5.94
C TYR A 168 -3.90 -3.15 -6.24
N ILE A 169 -3.33 -2.04 -5.79
CA ILE A 169 -3.91 -0.72 -6.03
C ILE A 169 -3.88 -0.40 -7.53
N TYR A 170 -2.76 -0.66 -8.23
CA TYR A 170 -2.70 -0.47 -9.68
C TYR A 170 -3.72 -1.35 -10.42
N GLU A 171 -3.88 -2.61 -10.01
CA GLU A 171 -4.83 -3.53 -10.61
C GLU A 171 -6.27 -3.03 -10.45
N ARG A 172 -6.63 -2.51 -9.26
CA ARG A 172 -7.96 -1.90 -9.03
C ARG A 172 -8.21 -0.71 -9.95
N ILE A 173 -7.19 0.09 -10.26
CA ILE A 173 -7.32 1.20 -11.21
C ILE A 173 -7.45 0.65 -12.64
N ALA A 174 -6.63 -0.31 -13.03
CA ALA A 174 -6.68 -0.95 -14.35
C ALA A 174 -8.04 -1.60 -14.65
N GLN A 175 -8.74 -2.10 -13.64
CA GLN A 175 -10.08 -2.65 -13.75
C GLN A 175 -11.18 -1.62 -14.04
N THR A 176 -10.94 -0.32 -13.82
CA THR A 176 -11.95 0.74 -14.07
C THR A 176 -12.19 1.03 -15.55
N LYS A 177 -11.38 0.47 -16.46
CA LYS A 177 -11.36 0.78 -17.91
C LYS A 177 -11.07 2.26 -18.24
N LEU A 178 -10.65 3.05 -17.26
CA LEU A 178 -10.20 4.42 -17.45
C LEU A 178 -8.78 4.43 -18.03
N ASP A 179 -8.46 5.44 -18.84
CA ASP A 179 -7.15 5.58 -19.49
C ASP A 179 -6.14 6.27 -18.55
N TYR A 180 -5.67 5.52 -17.54
CA TYR A 180 -4.59 5.93 -16.64
C TYR A 180 -3.30 5.15 -16.98
N PRO A 181 -2.55 5.54 -18.02
CA PRO A 181 -1.34 4.82 -18.43
C PRO A 181 -0.31 4.70 -17.31
N GLU A 182 -0.29 5.67 -16.38
CA GLU A 182 0.56 5.69 -15.20
C GLU A 182 0.33 4.47 -14.30
N ALA A 183 -0.90 4.00 -14.14
CA ALA A 183 -1.19 2.83 -13.32
C ALA A 183 -0.59 1.56 -13.95
N PHE A 184 -0.73 1.42 -15.28
CA PHE A 184 -0.21 0.27 -16.02
C PHE A 184 1.32 0.24 -16.05
N ILE A 185 1.97 1.36 -16.35
CA ILE A 185 3.44 1.44 -16.35
C ILE A 185 4.02 1.28 -14.94
N ASN A 186 3.37 1.84 -13.92
CA ASN A 186 3.85 1.71 -12.55
C ASN A 186 3.66 0.28 -12.00
N ARG A 187 2.61 -0.42 -12.43
CA ARG A 187 2.46 -1.87 -12.20
C ARG A 187 3.56 -2.67 -12.88
N SER A 188 3.83 -2.43 -14.17
CA SER A 188 4.90 -3.12 -14.90
C SER A 188 6.28 -2.89 -14.27
N THR A 189 6.64 -1.65 -13.94
CA THR A 189 7.90 -1.35 -13.24
C THR A 189 7.96 -1.94 -11.83
N CYS A 190 6.81 -2.09 -11.16
CA CYS A 190 6.73 -2.82 -9.88
C CYS A 190 7.10 -4.29 -10.07
N LEU A 191 6.59 -4.95 -11.12
CA LEU A 191 6.95 -6.34 -11.46
C LEU A 191 8.41 -6.49 -11.87
N GLU A 192 8.98 -5.51 -12.59
CA GLU A 192 10.41 -5.51 -12.90
C GLU A 192 11.28 -5.37 -11.65
N ASN A 193 10.87 -4.52 -10.69
CA ASN A 193 11.54 -4.45 -9.40
C ASN A 193 11.41 -5.78 -8.64
N PHE A 194 10.23 -6.38 -8.65
CA PHE A 194 9.97 -7.68 -8.03
C PHE A 194 10.89 -8.78 -8.62
N ASP A 195 10.98 -8.87 -9.94
CA ASP A 195 11.89 -9.76 -10.67
C ASP A 195 13.35 -9.54 -10.23
N ARG A 196 13.81 -8.28 -10.25
CA ARG A 196 15.18 -7.91 -9.87
C ARG A 196 15.54 -8.32 -8.44
N PHE A 197 14.61 -8.21 -7.50
CA PHE A 197 14.89 -8.42 -6.08
C PHE A 197 14.75 -9.86 -5.64
N LEU A 198 13.89 -10.65 -6.29
CA LEU A 198 13.54 -11.99 -5.82
C LEU A 198 13.85 -13.11 -6.82
N ASP A 199 14.34 -12.78 -8.02
CA ASP A 199 14.64 -13.74 -9.10
C ASP A 199 13.47 -14.69 -9.41
N HIS A 200 12.24 -14.17 -9.28
CA HIS A 200 10.98 -14.91 -9.53
C HIS A 200 10.47 -14.70 -10.95
N ARG A 201 11.37 -14.55 -11.92
CA ARG A 201 11.00 -14.36 -13.32
C ARG A 201 10.15 -15.54 -13.80
N SER A 202 8.97 -15.25 -14.34
CA SER A 202 8.18 -16.23 -15.09
C SER A 202 7.78 -15.65 -16.43
N GLU A 203 7.59 -16.50 -17.44
CA GLU A 203 7.05 -16.07 -18.74
C GLU A 203 5.76 -15.27 -18.57
N LYS A 204 4.91 -15.68 -17.63
CA LYS A 204 3.66 -14.97 -17.35
C LYS A 204 3.89 -13.57 -16.81
N MET A 205 4.85 -13.38 -15.90
CA MET A 205 5.19 -12.05 -15.41
C MET A 205 5.68 -11.14 -16.54
N ILE A 206 6.51 -11.66 -17.45
CA ILE A 206 6.98 -10.90 -18.62
C ILE A 206 5.81 -10.48 -19.51
N GLN A 207 4.84 -11.37 -19.76
CA GLN A 207 3.62 -11.03 -20.51
C GLN A 207 2.83 -9.89 -19.85
N GLU A 208 2.65 -9.95 -18.53
CA GLU A 208 1.93 -8.90 -17.81
C GLU A 208 2.70 -7.57 -17.78
N ILE A 209 4.04 -7.60 -17.77
CA ILE A 209 4.88 -6.40 -17.95
C ILE A 209 4.66 -5.81 -19.35
N ILE A 210 4.75 -6.63 -20.40
CA ILE A 210 4.54 -6.22 -21.80
C ILE A 210 3.17 -5.54 -21.95
N LYS A 211 2.11 -6.14 -21.42
CA LYS A 211 0.75 -5.57 -21.49
C LYS A 211 0.65 -4.18 -20.89
N GLY A 212 1.30 -3.94 -19.75
CA GLY A 212 1.29 -2.62 -19.14
C GLY A 212 2.04 -1.58 -19.99
N TYR A 213 3.15 -1.96 -20.62
CA TYR A 213 3.85 -1.10 -21.58
C TYR A 213 3.04 -0.87 -22.86
N GLU A 214 2.38 -1.90 -23.40
CA GLU A 214 1.52 -1.78 -24.60
C GLU A 214 0.34 -0.85 -24.34
N PHE A 215 -0.33 -0.98 -23.18
CA PHE A 215 -1.39 -0.08 -22.78
C PHE A 215 -0.89 1.36 -22.70
N ALA A 216 0.23 1.60 -22.00
CA ALA A 216 0.81 2.94 -21.89
C ALA A 216 1.21 3.51 -23.26
N TYR A 217 1.82 2.71 -24.14
CA TYR A 217 2.18 3.14 -25.48
C TYR A 217 0.95 3.59 -26.30
N LEU A 218 -0.15 2.85 -26.23
CA LEU A 218 -1.39 3.12 -26.98
C LEU A 218 -2.22 4.28 -26.41
N SER A 219 -2.09 4.58 -25.11
CA SER A 219 -2.81 5.64 -24.43
C SER A 219 -2.61 7.02 -25.08
N THR A 220 -3.67 7.84 -25.07
CA THR A 220 -3.61 9.24 -25.54
C THR A 220 -3.05 10.17 -24.47
N PHE A 221 -3.07 9.78 -23.20
CA PHE A 221 -2.53 10.56 -22.08
C PHE A 221 -1.03 10.35 -21.86
N THR A 222 -0.41 9.38 -22.56
CA THR A 222 1.03 9.18 -22.48
C THR A 222 1.79 10.25 -23.25
N PRO A 223 2.72 10.98 -22.61
CA PRO A 223 3.54 11.98 -23.30
C PRO A 223 4.33 11.36 -24.45
N THR A 224 4.38 12.06 -25.59
CA THR A 224 5.00 11.57 -26.83
C THR A 224 6.47 11.18 -26.63
N SER A 225 7.18 11.89 -25.76
CA SER A 225 8.59 11.63 -25.41
C SER A 225 8.84 10.24 -24.82
N TYR A 226 7.85 9.63 -24.15
CA TYR A 226 7.98 8.30 -23.56
C TYR A 226 7.60 7.15 -24.52
N LYS A 227 6.87 7.43 -25.60
CA LYS A 227 6.31 6.37 -26.47
C LYS A 227 7.39 5.51 -27.12
N GLN A 228 8.47 6.11 -27.61
CA GLN A 228 9.56 5.33 -28.22
C GLN A 228 10.22 4.38 -27.22
N TYR A 229 10.50 4.87 -26.00
CA TYR A 229 11.07 4.03 -24.94
C TYR A 229 10.16 2.84 -24.60
N TYR A 230 8.84 3.06 -24.53
CA TYR A 230 7.89 1.97 -24.28
C TYR A 230 7.88 0.95 -25.42
N LEU A 231 7.93 1.40 -26.68
CA LEU A 231 8.02 0.51 -27.84
C LEU A 231 9.28 -0.36 -27.82
N ASP A 232 10.45 0.27 -27.63
CA ASP A 232 11.74 -0.43 -27.56
C ASP A 232 11.73 -1.50 -26.44
N LYS A 233 11.12 -1.15 -25.30
CA LYS A 233 10.98 -2.06 -24.16
C LYS A 233 10.08 -3.26 -24.47
N ILE A 234 8.95 -3.04 -25.15
CA ILE A 234 8.04 -4.10 -25.59
C ILE A 234 8.77 -5.07 -26.52
N GLU A 235 9.47 -4.56 -27.53
CA GLU A 235 10.21 -5.37 -28.49
C GLU A 235 11.32 -6.20 -27.82
N PHE A 236 12.08 -5.57 -26.91
CA PHE A 236 13.09 -6.26 -26.12
C PHE A 236 12.49 -7.41 -25.29
N LEU A 237 11.40 -7.17 -24.57
CA LEU A 237 10.76 -8.21 -23.75
C LEU A 237 10.17 -9.33 -24.59
N LYS A 238 9.55 -9.01 -25.73
CA LYS A 238 9.04 -10.01 -26.69
C LYS A 238 10.17 -10.87 -27.26
N SER A 239 11.34 -10.30 -27.54
CA SER A 239 12.50 -11.05 -28.04
C SER A 239 13.02 -12.12 -27.06
N LYS A 240 12.71 -11.97 -25.76
CA LYS A 240 13.09 -12.91 -24.70
C LYS A 240 12.09 -14.04 -24.49
N MET A 241 10.98 -14.05 -25.24
CA MET A 241 9.90 -15.00 -25.08
C MET A 241 9.87 -16.00 -26.23
N SER A 242 9.64 -17.27 -25.90
CA SER A 242 9.44 -18.36 -26.86
C SER A 242 7.99 -18.39 -27.38
N ILE A 243 7.02 -18.07 -26.52
CA ILE A 243 5.57 -18.12 -26.80
C ILE A 243 4.88 -16.94 -26.10
N PHE A 244 4.06 -16.19 -26.84
CA PHE A 244 3.16 -15.17 -26.29
C PHE A 244 1.73 -15.72 -26.30
N ASP A 245 1.33 -16.39 -25.21
CA ASP A 245 -0.04 -16.89 -25.03
C ASP A 245 -0.86 -15.89 -24.20
N ASP A 246 -1.67 -15.09 -24.89
CA ASP A 246 -2.57 -14.10 -24.29
C ASP A 246 -4.05 -14.49 -24.38
N ASP A 247 -4.36 -15.78 -24.16
CA ASP A 247 -5.76 -16.19 -24.11
C ASP A 247 -6.43 -15.71 -22.80
N LYS A 248 -7.04 -14.52 -22.86
CA LYS A 248 -7.87 -13.98 -21.78
C LYS A 248 -9.08 -14.87 -21.46
N ASN A 249 -9.63 -15.58 -22.44
CA ASN A 249 -10.79 -16.44 -22.23
C ASN A 249 -10.38 -17.66 -21.38
N LYS A 250 -9.24 -18.28 -21.72
CA LYS A 250 -8.67 -19.37 -20.92
C LYS A 250 -8.49 -19.01 -19.44
N LYS A 251 -8.03 -17.79 -19.13
CA LYS A 251 -7.89 -17.35 -17.73
C LYS A 251 -9.23 -17.23 -16.99
N LEU A 252 -10.27 -16.76 -17.69
CA LEU A 252 -11.61 -16.62 -17.10
C LEU A 252 -12.23 -18.00 -16.88
N ASP A 253 -12.01 -18.92 -17.81
CA ASP A 253 -12.45 -20.32 -17.68
C ASP A 253 -11.73 -21.00 -16.50
N GLU A 254 -10.39 -20.90 -16.41
CA GLU A 254 -9.61 -21.42 -15.29
C GLU A 254 -10.01 -20.83 -13.93
N LEU A 255 -10.36 -19.54 -13.89
CA LEU A 255 -10.86 -18.90 -12.66
C LEU A 255 -12.26 -19.42 -12.30
N ALA A 256 -13.13 -19.63 -13.29
CA ALA A 256 -14.49 -20.14 -13.10
C ALA A 256 -14.52 -21.60 -12.62
N GLU A 257 -13.48 -22.38 -12.92
CA GLU A 257 -13.30 -23.75 -12.39
C GLU A 257 -12.93 -23.79 -10.90
N MET A 258 -12.50 -22.66 -10.31
CA MET A 258 -12.18 -22.60 -8.88
C MET A 258 -13.43 -22.39 -8.01
N SER A 259 -13.36 -22.78 -6.74
CA SER A 259 -14.44 -22.53 -5.78
C SER A 259 -14.74 -21.03 -5.60
N GLU A 260 -15.99 -20.69 -5.27
CA GLU A 260 -16.40 -19.29 -5.05
C GLU A 260 -15.56 -18.59 -3.99
N PHE A 261 -15.18 -19.32 -2.93
CA PHE A 261 -14.25 -18.84 -1.91
C PHE A 261 -12.89 -18.46 -2.49
N ARG A 262 -12.33 -19.29 -3.39
CA ARG A 262 -11.04 -19.01 -4.01
C ARG A 262 -11.13 -17.85 -4.99
N GLN A 263 -12.17 -17.80 -5.81
CA GLN A 263 -12.43 -16.68 -6.71
C GLN A 263 -12.52 -15.36 -5.94
N TRP A 264 -13.23 -15.35 -4.82
CA TRP A 264 -13.30 -14.19 -3.93
C TRP A 264 -11.93 -13.83 -3.35
N CYS A 265 -11.15 -14.80 -2.87
CA CYS A 265 -9.79 -14.55 -2.37
C CYS A 265 -8.88 -13.93 -3.44
N ILE A 266 -9.00 -14.35 -4.70
CA ILE A 266 -8.22 -13.79 -5.81
C ILE A 266 -8.67 -12.36 -6.11
N LYS A 267 -9.99 -12.14 -6.22
CA LYS A 267 -10.57 -10.82 -6.47
C LYS A 267 -10.18 -9.79 -5.41
N GLU A 268 -10.24 -10.18 -4.14
CA GLU A 268 -9.86 -9.31 -3.02
C GLU A 268 -8.34 -9.31 -2.75
N ASN A 269 -7.51 -9.98 -3.56
CA ASN A 269 -6.05 -10.08 -3.38
C ASN A 269 -5.65 -10.60 -1.97
N LEU A 270 -6.32 -11.65 -1.53
CA LEU A 270 -6.14 -12.33 -0.24
C LEU A 270 -5.39 -13.67 -0.37
N THR A 271 -4.71 -13.93 -1.48
CA THR A 271 -3.96 -15.19 -1.67
C THR A 271 -2.51 -15.06 -1.19
N LEU A 272 -1.96 -16.12 -0.58
CA LEU A 272 -0.54 -16.21 -0.22
C LEU A 272 0.21 -17.00 -1.31
N ASN A 273 0.23 -16.40 -2.49
CA ASN A 273 0.84 -16.95 -3.70
C ASN A 273 1.55 -15.81 -4.46
N ILE A 274 2.81 -15.99 -4.82
CA ILE A 274 3.62 -14.97 -5.51
C ILE A 274 3.07 -14.71 -6.93
N HIS A 275 2.77 -15.77 -7.69
CA HIS A 275 2.13 -15.65 -9.00
C HIS A 275 0.79 -14.92 -8.90
N GLY A 276 0.06 -15.19 -7.82
CA GLY A 276 -1.21 -14.57 -7.52
C GLY A 276 -1.19 -13.06 -7.32
N MET A 277 -0.02 -12.44 -7.15
CA MET A 277 0.09 -10.97 -7.08
C MET A 277 -0.21 -10.29 -8.41
N TYR A 278 0.03 -10.96 -9.55
CA TYR A 278 -0.06 -10.34 -10.87
C TYR A 278 -0.91 -11.11 -11.88
N CYS A 279 -1.44 -12.28 -11.50
CA CYS A 279 -2.25 -13.12 -12.37
C CYS A 279 -3.31 -13.91 -11.59
N SER A 280 -4.50 -14.03 -12.18
CA SER A 280 -5.67 -14.71 -11.63
C SER A 280 -5.88 -16.14 -12.16
N CYS A 281 -4.93 -16.70 -12.91
CA CYS A 281 -5.07 -17.99 -13.58
C CYS A 281 -4.94 -19.18 -12.61
N ILE A 282 -5.02 -20.41 -13.12
CA ILE A 282 -5.00 -21.65 -12.31
C ILE A 282 -3.79 -21.77 -11.38
N ALA A 283 -2.64 -21.17 -11.72
CA ALA A 283 -1.46 -21.16 -10.84
C ALA A 283 -1.70 -20.44 -9.50
N ASN A 284 -2.78 -19.66 -9.38
CA ASN A 284 -3.25 -19.02 -8.17
C ASN A 284 -4.33 -19.86 -7.44
N GLU A 285 -4.53 -21.15 -7.75
CA GLU A 285 -5.53 -22.00 -7.08
C GLU A 285 -5.21 -22.29 -5.60
N ARG A 286 -3.92 -22.24 -5.24
CA ARG A 286 -3.42 -22.63 -3.91
C ARG A 286 -2.41 -21.62 -3.36
N ASP A 287 -2.31 -21.56 -2.05
CA ASP A 287 -1.30 -20.73 -1.36
C ASP A 287 0.04 -21.48 -1.25
N ASN A 288 0.94 -21.16 -2.17
CA ASN A 288 2.23 -21.83 -2.32
C ASN A 288 3.42 -21.05 -1.75
N LEU A 289 3.20 -19.90 -1.09
CA LEU A 289 4.29 -19.12 -0.48
C LEU A 289 5.14 -20.01 0.45
N THR A 290 6.45 -20.00 0.24
CA THR A 290 7.44 -20.88 0.89
C THR A 290 8.80 -20.19 0.99
N LEU A 291 9.65 -20.62 1.93
CA LEU A 291 11.05 -20.21 2.06
C LEU A 291 12.02 -21.15 1.33
N LEU A 292 11.52 -22.24 0.75
CA LEU A 292 12.34 -23.37 0.29
C LEU A 292 12.69 -23.32 -1.20
N GLU A 293 12.07 -22.43 -1.97
CA GLU A 293 12.24 -22.39 -3.42
C GLU A 293 13.55 -21.71 -3.82
N GLY A 294 14.45 -22.46 -4.48
CA GLY A 294 15.70 -21.92 -5.04
C GLY A 294 16.76 -21.53 -4.01
N VAL A 295 16.62 -21.96 -2.75
CA VAL A 295 17.52 -21.56 -1.66
C VAL A 295 18.53 -22.65 -1.32
N ILE A 296 19.77 -22.24 -1.04
CA ILE A 296 20.80 -23.06 -0.38
C ILE A 296 21.06 -22.43 0.99
N SER A 297 20.87 -23.20 2.05
CA SER A 297 21.06 -22.71 3.42
C SER A 297 21.81 -23.72 4.27
N SER A 298 22.73 -23.23 5.10
CA SER A 298 23.34 -23.99 6.20
C SER A 298 22.55 -23.87 7.52
N GLU A 299 21.50 -23.07 7.53
CA GLU A 299 20.63 -22.84 8.70
C GLU A 299 19.46 -23.84 8.73
N ASN A 300 18.76 -23.94 9.86
CA ASN A 300 17.59 -24.82 10.00
C ASN A 300 16.35 -24.23 9.32
N ILE A 301 16.40 -24.08 7.99
CA ILE A 301 15.33 -23.46 7.19
C ILE A 301 13.99 -24.19 7.32
N LEU A 302 14.02 -25.48 7.65
CA LEU A 302 12.82 -26.29 7.88
C LEU A 302 12.03 -25.84 9.10
N GLN A 303 12.72 -25.40 10.16
CA GLN A 303 12.07 -24.83 11.34
C GLN A 303 11.36 -23.51 10.99
N PHE A 304 11.98 -22.68 10.16
CA PHE A 304 11.38 -21.43 9.70
C PHE A 304 10.21 -21.66 8.73
N GLU A 305 10.29 -22.67 7.87
CA GLU A 305 9.13 -23.10 7.06
C GLU A 305 7.98 -23.61 7.94
N GLN A 306 8.28 -24.29 9.06
CA GLN A 306 7.26 -24.67 10.05
C GLN A 306 6.58 -23.43 10.66
N TYR A 307 7.34 -22.36 10.97
CA TYR A 307 6.78 -21.11 11.47
C TYR A 307 5.89 -20.45 10.41
N LEU A 308 6.34 -20.39 9.16
CA LEU A 308 5.54 -19.89 8.04
C LEU A 308 4.25 -20.69 7.87
N ASN A 309 4.29 -22.02 7.97
CA ASN A 309 3.10 -22.86 7.89
C ASN A 309 2.08 -22.53 8.99
N ARG A 310 2.53 -22.23 10.21
CA ARG A 310 1.64 -21.80 11.29
C ARG A 310 0.96 -20.46 10.97
N ILE A 311 1.70 -19.50 10.41
CA ILE A 311 1.17 -18.21 9.97
C ILE A 311 0.16 -18.39 8.83
N LYS A 312 0.50 -19.20 7.82
CA LYS A 312 -0.39 -19.50 6.68
C LYS A 312 -1.70 -20.13 7.14
N ALA A 313 -1.66 -21.02 8.13
CA ALA A 313 -2.87 -21.64 8.69
C ALA A 313 -3.80 -20.61 9.35
N GLU A 314 -3.24 -19.70 10.18
CA GLU A 314 -4.03 -18.64 10.83
C GLU A 314 -4.59 -17.64 9.80
N PHE A 315 -3.79 -17.25 8.81
CA PHE A 315 -4.26 -16.38 7.72
C PHE A 315 -5.35 -17.06 6.88
N SER A 316 -5.27 -18.38 6.69
CA SER A 316 -6.32 -19.15 6.04
C SER A 316 -7.63 -19.11 6.82
N LEU A 317 -7.56 -19.26 8.15
CA LEU A 317 -8.74 -19.15 9.01
C LEU A 317 -9.37 -17.76 8.93
N ILE A 318 -8.57 -16.68 8.96
CA ILE A 318 -9.07 -15.30 8.82
C ILE A 318 -9.92 -15.15 7.56
N ARG A 319 -9.42 -15.65 6.42
CA ARG A 319 -10.15 -15.53 5.15
C ARG A 319 -11.45 -16.30 5.13
N VAL A 320 -11.47 -17.51 5.70
CA VAL A 320 -12.70 -18.31 5.81
C VAL A 320 -13.72 -17.59 6.68
N LEU A 321 -13.33 -17.16 7.89
CA LEU A 321 -14.23 -16.45 8.80
C LEU A 321 -14.75 -15.15 8.18
N TYR A 322 -13.89 -14.39 7.49
CA TYR A 322 -14.29 -13.15 6.82
C TYR A 322 -15.21 -13.42 5.63
N TYR A 323 -14.93 -14.44 4.81
CA TYR A 323 -15.81 -14.85 3.72
C TYR A 323 -17.19 -15.27 4.24
N GLU A 324 -17.24 -16.15 5.24
CA GLU A 324 -18.50 -16.60 5.82
C GLU A 324 -19.30 -15.44 6.45
N SER A 325 -18.63 -14.44 7.03
CA SER A 325 -19.29 -13.23 7.55
C SER A 325 -20.01 -12.42 6.47
N LYS A 326 -19.61 -12.58 5.20
CA LYS A 326 -20.15 -11.85 4.05
C LYS A 326 -21.12 -12.67 3.20
N PHE A 327 -20.91 -13.98 3.10
CA PHE A 327 -21.59 -14.82 2.13
C PHE A 327 -22.35 -16.02 2.73
N THR A 328 -22.31 -16.21 4.05
CA THR A 328 -22.96 -17.36 4.71
C THR A 328 -24.00 -16.90 5.73
N ASP A 329 -25.22 -17.43 5.63
CA ASP A 329 -26.25 -17.20 6.64
C ASP A 329 -25.88 -17.88 7.96
N SER A 330 -25.89 -17.11 9.05
CA SER A 330 -25.58 -17.58 10.40
C SER A 330 -26.81 -17.53 11.33
N SER A 331 -27.99 -17.18 10.81
CA SER A 331 -29.24 -16.95 11.58
C SER A 331 -29.62 -18.11 12.51
N LYS A 332 -29.39 -19.35 12.07
CA LYS A 332 -29.64 -20.55 12.88
C LYS A 332 -28.83 -20.56 14.18
N PHE A 333 -27.55 -20.20 14.12
CA PHE A 333 -26.65 -20.20 15.28
C PHE A 333 -26.94 -19.02 16.21
N ASP A 334 -27.36 -17.89 15.64
CA ASP A 334 -27.80 -16.72 16.41
C ASP A 334 -29.04 -17.06 17.24
N TYR A 335 -29.99 -17.80 16.66
CA TYR A 335 -31.18 -18.29 17.38
C TYR A 335 -30.83 -19.19 18.57
N GLU A 336 -29.80 -20.02 18.46
CA GLU A 336 -29.34 -20.93 19.52
C GLU A 336 -28.63 -20.20 20.68
N SER A 337 -28.15 -18.96 20.47
CA SER A 337 -27.27 -18.25 21.41
C SER A 337 -28.00 -17.42 22.47
N CYS A 338 -29.28 -17.08 22.27
CA CYS A 338 -30.16 -16.38 23.23
C CYS A 338 -29.54 -15.15 23.94
N TYR A 339 -29.51 -14.00 23.26
CA TYR A 339 -29.06 -12.71 23.85
C TYR A 339 -30.21 -11.95 24.54
N SER A 340 -29.87 -11.08 25.50
CA SER A 340 -30.87 -10.17 26.10
C SER A 340 -31.07 -8.94 25.21
N GLU A 341 -32.31 -8.57 24.92
CA GLU A 341 -32.62 -7.32 24.22
C GLU A 341 -32.40 -6.14 25.17
N LEU A 342 -31.32 -5.40 24.95
CA LEU A 342 -30.98 -4.18 25.66
C LEU A 342 -31.08 -3.06 24.62
N ASN A 343 -31.77 -1.95 24.91
CA ASN A 343 -31.93 -0.82 23.97
C ASN A 343 -30.60 -0.04 23.72
N ASP A 344 -29.47 -0.73 23.75
CA ASP A 344 -28.12 -0.22 23.53
C ASP A 344 -27.68 -0.27 22.06
N GLN A 345 -28.50 -0.87 21.19
CA GLN A 345 -28.26 -1.02 19.75
C GLN A 345 -26.94 -1.75 19.44
N GLU A 346 -26.44 -2.60 20.35
CA GLU A 346 -25.28 -3.44 20.04
C GLU A 346 -25.59 -4.41 18.89
N ILE A 347 -24.66 -4.49 17.94
CA ILE A 347 -24.63 -5.55 16.93
C ILE A 347 -23.91 -6.75 17.55
N ILE A 348 -24.71 -7.70 18.03
CA ILE A 348 -24.27 -8.96 18.62
C ILE A 348 -24.89 -10.14 17.86
N ASN A 349 -24.03 -10.94 17.24
CA ASN A 349 -24.35 -12.15 16.49
C ASN A 349 -23.05 -12.85 16.04
N ILE A 350 -23.18 -14.05 15.50
CA ILE A 350 -22.06 -14.85 14.98
C ILE A 350 -21.26 -14.10 13.91
N ILE A 351 -21.91 -13.33 13.04
CA ILE A 351 -21.23 -12.52 12.01
C ILE A 351 -20.28 -11.51 12.68
N SER A 352 -20.79 -10.73 13.64
CA SER A 352 -20.00 -9.74 14.38
C SER A 352 -18.82 -10.37 15.14
N GLU A 353 -19.01 -11.56 15.71
CA GLU A 353 -17.93 -12.30 16.39
C GLU A 353 -16.88 -12.86 15.43
N LYS A 354 -17.27 -13.28 14.21
CA LYS A 354 -16.30 -13.62 13.16
C LYS A 354 -15.43 -12.41 12.82
N LEU A 355 -16.04 -11.23 12.65
CA LEU A 355 -15.31 -9.98 12.37
C LEU A 355 -14.34 -9.60 13.51
N ARG A 356 -14.80 -9.58 14.76
CA ARG A 356 -13.95 -9.33 15.95
C ARG A 356 -12.79 -10.33 16.03
N THR A 357 -13.06 -11.60 15.74
CA THR A 357 -12.06 -12.67 15.74
C THR A 357 -11.02 -12.49 14.64
N CYS A 358 -11.43 -12.16 13.41
CA CYS A 358 -10.51 -11.84 12.31
C CYS A 358 -9.56 -10.69 12.69
N PHE A 359 -10.07 -9.65 13.35
CA PHE A 359 -9.25 -8.50 13.78
C PHE A 359 -8.18 -8.92 14.80
N ARG A 360 -8.56 -9.70 15.83
CA ARG A 360 -7.62 -10.25 16.82
C ARG A 360 -6.56 -11.14 16.17
N LEU A 361 -6.98 -12.04 15.26
CA LEU A 361 -6.08 -12.95 14.57
C LEU A 361 -5.06 -12.22 13.68
N CYS A 362 -5.43 -11.09 13.05
CA CYS A 362 -4.48 -10.27 12.30
C CYS A 362 -3.31 -9.80 13.19
N PHE A 363 -3.61 -9.24 14.37
CA PHE A 363 -2.56 -8.85 15.32
C PHE A 363 -1.78 -10.02 15.87
N SER A 364 -2.45 -11.16 16.11
CA SER A 364 -1.78 -12.38 16.52
C SER A 364 -0.76 -12.86 15.49
N ILE A 365 -1.07 -12.75 14.19
CA ILE A 365 -0.13 -13.04 13.10
C ILE A 365 1.01 -12.04 13.10
N LEU A 366 0.73 -10.74 13.18
CA LEU A 366 1.75 -9.68 13.18
C LEU A 366 2.77 -9.90 14.31
N ASP A 367 2.31 -10.16 15.54
CA ASP A 367 3.21 -10.38 16.68
C ASP A 367 4.04 -11.66 16.51
N LYS A 368 3.47 -12.73 15.94
CA LYS A 368 4.24 -13.94 15.60
C LYS A 368 5.27 -13.69 14.49
N LEU A 369 4.98 -12.84 13.50
CA LEU A 369 5.96 -12.43 12.49
C LEU A 369 7.13 -11.66 13.13
N ALA A 370 6.87 -10.85 14.16
CA ALA A 370 7.93 -10.19 14.93
C ALA A 370 8.86 -11.21 15.59
N ILE A 371 8.29 -12.23 16.26
CA ILE A 371 9.06 -13.32 16.87
C ILE A 371 9.81 -14.12 15.80
N PHE A 372 9.17 -14.40 14.66
CA PHE A 372 9.79 -15.09 13.54
C PHE A 372 11.04 -14.35 13.05
N LEU A 373 10.93 -13.06 12.74
CA LEU A 373 12.06 -12.22 12.35
C LEU A 373 13.14 -12.18 13.43
N CYS A 374 12.76 -12.10 14.71
CA CYS A 374 13.74 -12.10 15.79
C CYS A 374 14.50 -13.42 15.89
N GLN A 375 13.83 -14.56 15.76
CA GLN A 375 14.48 -15.87 15.77
C GLN A 375 15.40 -16.04 14.57
N TYR A 376 14.95 -15.67 13.37
CA TYR A 376 15.73 -15.80 12.14
C TYR A 376 16.99 -14.93 12.16
N PHE A 377 16.84 -13.63 12.44
CA PHE A 377 17.97 -12.69 12.45
C PHE A 377 18.77 -12.67 13.76
N SER A 378 18.52 -13.61 14.68
CA SER A 378 19.16 -13.68 16.00
C SER A 378 19.07 -12.36 16.79
N LEU A 379 17.89 -11.75 16.77
CA LEU A 379 17.59 -10.48 17.42
C LEU A 379 17.18 -10.68 18.89
N LYS A 380 17.19 -9.58 19.66
CA LYS A 380 16.73 -9.59 21.05
C LYS A 380 15.22 -9.82 21.11
N ILE A 381 14.81 -10.75 21.98
CA ILE A 381 13.42 -11.05 22.31
C ILE A 381 13.19 -10.75 23.80
N GLU A 382 12.14 -9.99 24.07
CA GLU A 382 11.66 -9.63 25.41
C GLU A 382 10.24 -10.18 25.62
N LYS A 383 9.77 -10.15 26.87
CA LYS A 383 8.46 -10.70 27.24
C LYS A 383 7.28 -10.08 26.46
N ASN A 384 7.41 -8.83 26.03
CA ASN A 384 6.38 -8.05 25.32
C ASN A 384 6.80 -7.71 23.88
N THR A 385 7.70 -8.50 23.27
CA THR A 385 8.04 -8.33 21.86
C THR A 385 6.80 -8.49 20.99
N ALA A 386 6.53 -7.45 20.20
CA ALA A 386 5.37 -7.30 19.34
C ALA A 386 5.79 -6.64 18.02
N PHE A 387 4.96 -6.75 17.00
CA PHE A 387 5.31 -6.24 15.66
C PHE A 387 5.63 -4.76 15.65
N ASN A 388 4.94 -3.97 16.47
CA ASN A 388 5.13 -2.53 16.52
C ASN A 388 6.37 -2.07 17.32
N ASN A 389 7.02 -2.96 18.09
CA ASN A 389 8.11 -2.55 19.00
C ASN A 389 9.44 -3.29 18.80
N PHE A 390 9.45 -4.48 18.16
CA PHE A 390 10.67 -5.28 18.04
C PHE A 390 11.79 -4.55 17.27
N TRP A 391 11.42 -3.67 16.33
CA TRP A 391 12.37 -2.90 15.55
C TRP A 391 13.19 -1.94 16.42
N HIS A 392 12.56 -1.25 17.37
CA HIS A 392 13.24 -0.25 18.20
C HIS A 392 14.41 -0.87 18.99
N GLN A 393 14.19 -2.05 19.54
CA GLN A 393 15.19 -2.75 20.36
C GLN A 393 16.33 -3.33 19.52
N ASN A 394 16.09 -3.56 18.23
CA ASN A 394 16.99 -4.24 17.31
C ASN A 394 17.46 -3.35 16.15
N LYS A 395 17.27 -2.03 16.29
CA LYS A 395 17.45 -1.04 15.22
C LYS A 395 18.82 -1.11 14.56
N SER A 396 19.90 -1.16 15.35
CA SER A 396 21.26 -1.17 14.81
C SER A 396 21.53 -2.38 13.91
N VAL A 397 21.09 -3.57 14.32
CA VAL A 397 21.26 -4.81 13.56
C VAL A 397 20.42 -4.78 12.29
N LEU A 398 19.14 -4.42 12.41
CA LEU A 398 18.21 -4.39 11.28
C LEU A 398 18.59 -3.35 10.23
N GLU A 399 18.99 -2.15 10.65
CA GLU A 399 19.35 -1.06 9.73
C GLU A 399 20.75 -1.22 9.12
N SER A 400 21.59 -2.10 9.67
CA SER A 400 22.90 -2.45 9.08
C SER A 400 22.81 -3.44 7.91
N LYS A 401 21.67 -4.10 7.74
CA LYS A 401 21.46 -5.08 6.67
C LYS A 401 20.98 -4.40 5.39
N GLU A 402 21.62 -4.73 4.27
CA GLU A 402 21.17 -4.32 2.93
C GLU A 402 19.99 -5.20 2.47
N ASN A 403 18.82 -5.03 3.08
CA ASN A 403 17.65 -5.88 2.80
C ASN A 403 16.42 -5.02 2.53
N PHE A 404 15.96 -5.02 1.27
CA PHE A 404 14.84 -4.19 0.83
C PHE A 404 13.53 -4.52 1.56
N ALA A 405 13.31 -5.78 1.91
CA ALA A 405 12.09 -6.21 2.56
C ALA A 405 12.05 -5.85 4.05
N LEU A 406 13.21 -5.67 4.70
CA LEU A 406 13.28 -5.05 6.03
C LEU A 406 12.79 -3.59 6.00
N ILE A 407 13.01 -2.86 4.90
CA ILE A 407 12.47 -1.50 4.72
C ILE A 407 10.94 -1.54 4.58
N ALA A 408 10.40 -2.52 3.84
CA ALA A 408 8.96 -2.74 3.76
C ALA A 408 8.34 -3.04 5.13
N ILE A 409 8.99 -3.89 5.94
CA ILE A 409 8.59 -4.18 7.32
C ILE A 409 8.62 -2.91 8.17
N ASN A 410 9.68 -2.09 8.09
CA ASN A 410 9.74 -0.83 8.82
C ASN A 410 8.61 0.14 8.42
N SER A 411 8.29 0.21 7.13
CA SER A 411 7.15 0.98 6.59
C SER A 411 5.80 0.50 7.15
N LEU A 412 5.61 -0.81 7.30
CA LEU A 412 4.41 -1.41 7.91
C LEU A 412 4.31 -1.09 9.40
N ILE A 413 5.43 -1.13 10.13
CA ILE A 413 5.49 -0.75 11.54
C ILE A 413 5.12 0.72 11.72
N PHE A 414 5.59 1.59 10.82
CA PHE A 414 5.29 3.01 10.86
C PHE A 414 3.79 3.29 10.71
N ASP A 415 3.09 2.53 9.86
CA ASP A 415 1.64 2.69 9.70
C ASP A 415 0.86 2.38 10.99
N LEU A 416 1.34 1.41 11.78
CA LEU A 416 0.74 1.00 13.04
C LEU A 416 1.22 1.82 14.25
N ASN A 417 2.06 2.84 14.03
CA ASN A 417 2.52 3.70 15.10
C ASN A 417 1.37 4.56 15.66
N GLU A 418 1.15 4.52 16.97
CA GLU A 418 0.05 5.23 17.63
C GLU A 418 0.15 6.76 17.54
N LYS A 419 1.36 7.32 17.38
CA LYS A 419 1.57 8.78 17.39
C LYS A 419 1.46 9.40 16.01
N ASN A 420 2.00 8.73 15.00
CA ASN A 420 2.17 9.31 13.67
C ASN A 420 1.81 8.36 12.53
N GLY A 421 1.33 7.14 12.83
CA GLY A 421 0.89 6.16 11.85
C GLY A 421 -0.59 6.27 11.54
N GLN A 422 -0.95 6.15 10.27
CA GLN A 422 -2.34 6.33 9.83
C GLN A 422 -3.30 5.21 10.28
N PHE A 423 -2.75 4.08 10.74
CA PHE A 423 -3.48 2.94 11.28
C PHE A 423 -3.11 2.66 12.75
N GLY A 424 -2.52 3.64 13.45
CA GLY A 424 -2.16 3.50 14.87
C GLY A 424 -3.35 3.17 15.78
N PHE A 425 -4.54 3.66 15.45
CA PHE A 425 -5.78 3.37 16.20
C PHE A 425 -6.19 1.89 16.16
N TYR A 426 -5.69 1.08 15.22
CA TYR A 426 -5.95 -0.37 15.22
C TYR A 426 -5.44 -1.03 16.50
N LYS A 427 -4.37 -0.50 17.10
CA LYS A 427 -3.87 -1.00 18.39
C LYS A 427 -4.84 -0.68 19.53
N VAL A 428 -5.51 0.47 19.49
CA VAL A 428 -6.58 0.83 20.45
C VAL A 428 -7.72 -0.18 20.35
N TRP A 429 -8.19 -0.46 19.12
CA TRP A 429 -9.25 -1.45 18.90
C TRP A 429 -8.83 -2.86 19.30
N ARG A 430 -7.60 -3.28 18.98
CA ARG A 430 -7.08 -4.58 19.43
C ARG A 430 -7.02 -4.67 20.95
N ASN A 431 -6.52 -3.64 21.63
CA ASN A 431 -6.47 -3.62 23.10
C ASN A 431 -7.87 -3.66 23.71
N ALA A 432 -8.86 -3.01 23.09
CA ALA A 432 -10.24 -3.10 23.51
C ALA A 432 -10.81 -4.52 23.32
N LEU A 433 -10.49 -5.19 22.21
CA LEU A 433 -10.93 -6.56 21.92
C LEU A 433 -10.27 -7.65 22.78
N GLU A 434 -9.05 -7.42 23.27
CA GLU A 434 -8.27 -8.40 24.05
C GLU A 434 -8.31 -8.19 25.57
N HIS A 435 -8.45 -6.94 26.00
CA HIS A 435 -8.26 -6.56 27.42
C HIS A 435 -9.44 -5.75 27.99
N HIS A 436 -10.37 -5.28 27.15
CA HIS A 436 -11.56 -4.56 27.58
C HIS A 436 -12.79 -5.09 26.81
N ILE A 437 -13.72 -4.20 26.45
CA ILE A 437 -14.92 -4.53 25.68
C ILE A 437 -15.03 -3.52 24.53
N LEU A 438 -15.28 -4.04 23.33
CA LEU A 438 -15.57 -3.26 22.11
C LEU A 438 -16.97 -3.62 21.60
N PHE A 439 -17.84 -2.62 21.60
CA PHE A 439 -19.21 -2.70 21.11
C PHE A 439 -19.24 -2.31 19.62
N LEU A 440 -19.80 -3.19 18.79
CA LEU A 440 -20.11 -2.85 17.40
C LEU A 440 -21.52 -2.28 17.37
N VAL A 441 -21.71 -1.16 16.68
CA VAL A 441 -23.00 -0.45 16.63
C VAL A 441 -23.37 -0.07 15.19
N PRO A 442 -24.66 0.15 14.88
CA PRO A 442 -25.11 0.62 13.58
C PRO A 442 -24.49 1.98 13.22
N ASP A 443 -24.42 2.29 11.93
CA ASP A 443 -23.86 3.56 11.49
C ASP A 443 -24.72 4.79 11.91
N THR A 444 -25.98 4.55 12.27
CA THR A 444 -26.92 5.53 12.84
C THR A 444 -26.71 5.81 14.32
N PHE A 445 -25.89 5.01 15.01
CA PHE A 445 -25.64 5.19 16.45
C PHE A 445 -24.87 6.49 16.72
N GLU A 446 -25.39 7.30 17.65
CA GLU A 446 -24.74 8.52 18.11
C GLU A 446 -23.71 8.20 19.18
N LEU A 447 -22.44 8.38 18.85
CA LEU A 447 -21.34 8.18 19.79
C LEU A 447 -21.39 9.27 20.87
N SER A 448 -21.60 8.88 22.12
CA SER A 448 -21.44 9.80 23.25
C SER A 448 -19.96 9.90 23.65
N ASN A 449 -19.51 11.12 23.94
CA ASN A 449 -18.13 11.40 24.35
C ASN A 449 -17.77 10.84 25.74
N ASP A 450 -18.72 10.24 26.46
CA ASP A 450 -18.63 9.93 27.89
C ASP A 450 -18.60 8.41 28.17
N SER A 451 -18.15 7.61 27.21
CA SER A 451 -18.15 6.16 27.35
C SER A 451 -16.86 5.65 27.98
N THR A 452 -17.01 4.88 29.07
CA THR A 452 -15.96 4.03 29.65
C THR A 452 -15.61 2.83 28.75
N HIS A 453 -16.35 2.63 27.67
CA HIS A 453 -16.24 1.51 26.72
C HIS A 453 -15.94 2.00 25.31
N THR A 454 -15.37 1.13 24.47
CA THR A 454 -15.09 1.47 23.06
C THR A 454 -16.27 1.10 22.17
N TYR A 455 -16.89 2.09 21.54
CA TYR A 455 -17.94 1.89 20.54
C TYR A 455 -17.38 2.13 19.14
N VAL A 456 -17.66 1.22 18.20
CA VAL A 456 -17.21 1.32 16.81
C VAL A 456 -18.36 1.02 15.86
N LYS A 457 -18.56 1.89 14.87
CA LYS A 457 -19.56 1.69 13.82
C LYS A 457 -19.19 0.49 12.94
N ILE A 458 -20.18 -0.30 12.56
CA ILE A 458 -19.96 -1.55 11.82
C ILE A 458 -19.23 -1.33 10.49
N THR A 459 -19.60 -0.30 9.73
CA THR A 459 -18.97 -0.01 8.44
C THR A 459 -17.50 0.40 8.62
N ASP A 460 -17.20 1.21 9.65
CA ASP A 460 -15.82 1.59 9.99
C ASP A 460 -14.98 0.38 10.40
N PHE A 461 -15.58 -0.54 11.17
CA PHE A 461 -14.92 -1.77 11.60
C PHE A 461 -14.61 -2.69 10.43
N GLU A 462 -15.57 -2.93 9.53
CA GLU A 462 -15.40 -3.81 8.37
C GLU A 462 -14.37 -3.28 7.36
N ASN A 463 -14.45 -1.99 7.02
CA ASN A 463 -13.48 -1.34 6.13
C ASN A 463 -12.06 -1.41 6.72
N SER A 464 -11.95 -1.16 8.02
CA SER A 464 -10.69 -1.26 8.74
C SER A 464 -10.17 -2.69 8.82
N LEU A 465 -11.05 -3.67 9.01
CA LEU A 465 -10.69 -5.07 9.04
C LEU A 465 -10.14 -5.53 7.70
N LEU A 466 -10.81 -5.21 6.58
CA LEU A 466 -10.31 -5.57 5.26
C LEU A 466 -8.90 -4.97 5.01
N ASN A 467 -8.71 -3.71 5.36
CA ASN A 467 -7.40 -3.07 5.26
C ASN A 467 -6.35 -3.73 6.18
N LEU A 468 -6.72 -4.08 7.42
CA LEU A 468 -5.82 -4.80 8.32
C LEU A 468 -5.46 -6.21 7.80
N ILE A 469 -6.39 -6.91 7.14
CA ILE A 469 -6.11 -8.20 6.49
C ILE A 469 -5.09 -8.00 5.35
N GLN A 470 -5.22 -6.95 4.53
CA GLN A 470 -4.24 -6.61 3.49
C GLN A 470 -2.86 -6.25 4.07
N LEU A 471 -2.83 -5.46 5.14
CA LEU A 471 -1.61 -5.10 5.86
C LEU A 471 -0.94 -6.36 6.44
N THR A 472 -1.72 -7.27 7.02
CA THR A 472 -1.25 -8.55 7.56
C THR A 472 -0.66 -9.41 6.44
N ARG A 473 -1.36 -9.53 5.31
CA ARG A 473 -0.86 -10.22 4.12
C ARG A 473 0.46 -9.65 3.62
N SER A 474 0.55 -8.32 3.51
CA SER A 474 1.77 -7.61 3.12
C SER A 474 2.92 -7.87 4.09
N SER A 475 2.63 -7.95 5.39
CA SER A 475 3.60 -8.29 6.43
C SER A 475 4.11 -9.72 6.31
N ILE A 476 3.24 -10.68 5.95
CA ILE A 476 3.64 -12.07 5.68
C ILE A 476 4.60 -12.12 4.49
N PHE A 477 4.25 -11.49 3.36
CA PHE A 477 5.12 -11.44 2.18
C PHE A 477 6.45 -10.74 2.48
N SER A 478 6.41 -9.59 3.15
CA SER A 478 7.63 -8.85 3.48
C SER A 478 8.54 -9.64 4.42
N THR A 479 7.98 -10.43 5.34
CA THR A 479 8.77 -11.33 6.20
C THR A 479 9.44 -12.43 5.38
N VAL A 480 8.71 -13.07 4.47
CA VAL A 480 9.27 -14.09 3.57
C VAL A 480 10.37 -13.51 2.69
N PHE A 481 10.13 -12.35 2.08
CA PHE A 481 11.12 -11.67 1.23
C PHE A 481 12.36 -11.24 2.01
N ALA A 482 12.21 -10.81 3.27
CA ALA A 482 13.36 -10.46 4.11
C ALA A 482 14.25 -11.67 4.37
N ILE A 483 13.65 -12.83 4.65
CA ILE A 483 14.38 -14.07 4.88
C ILE A 483 15.03 -14.56 3.59
N VAL A 484 14.27 -14.64 2.49
CA VAL A 484 14.77 -15.09 1.19
C VAL A 484 15.92 -14.21 0.69
N GLU A 485 15.82 -12.89 0.85
CA GLU A 485 16.89 -11.97 0.47
C GLU A 485 18.16 -12.18 1.30
N ASP A 486 18.04 -12.39 2.61
CA ASP A 486 19.20 -12.68 3.47
C ASP A 486 19.83 -14.05 3.11
N LEU A 487 19.02 -15.06 2.79
CA LEU A 487 19.51 -16.35 2.31
C LEU A 487 20.23 -16.22 0.96
N ARG A 488 19.65 -15.45 0.02
CA ARG A 488 20.25 -15.17 -1.29
C ARG A 488 21.64 -14.52 -1.16
N GLN A 489 21.77 -13.55 -0.27
CA GLN A 489 23.05 -12.86 0.00
C GLN A 489 24.09 -13.77 0.67
N LYS A 490 23.66 -14.80 1.39
CA LYS A 490 24.53 -15.78 2.07
C LYS A 490 24.77 -17.05 1.23
N MET A 491 24.23 -17.15 0.01
CA MET A 491 24.41 -18.34 -0.82
C MET A 491 25.91 -18.59 -1.09
N PRO A 492 26.41 -19.82 -0.89
CA PRO A 492 27.81 -20.13 -1.15
C PRO A 492 28.11 -20.09 -2.66
N ASP A 493 29.31 -19.60 -3.01
CA ASP A 493 29.78 -19.51 -4.41
C ASP A 493 29.93 -20.89 -5.08
N ASP A 494 30.26 -21.92 -4.28
CA ASP A 494 30.40 -23.30 -4.75
C ASP A 494 29.30 -24.21 -4.20
N LYS A 495 28.57 -24.88 -5.11
CA LYS A 495 27.49 -25.83 -4.81
C LYS A 495 27.98 -27.27 -4.64
N ASN A 496 29.28 -27.55 -4.78
CA ASN A 496 29.86 -28.90 -4.78
C ASN A 496 29.59 -29.71 -3.50
N ASN A 497 29.30 -29.05 -2.37
CA ASN A 497 28.98 -29.71 -1.09
C ASN A 497 27.50 -29.54 -0.68
N SER A 498 26.59 -29.28 -1.62
CA SER A 498 25.15 -29.15 -1.35
C SER A 498 24.41 -30.49 -1.50
N ILE A 499 23.36 -30.69 -0.71
CA ILE A 499 22.44 -31.83 -0.81
C ILE A 499 21.06 -31.28 -1.16
N GLU A 500 20.48 -31.80 -2.24
CA GLU A 500 19.11 -31.47 -2.62
C GLU A 500 18.12 -32.19 -1.69
N ILE A 501 17.17 -31.45 -1.14
CA ILE A 501 16.11 -32.00 -0.28
C ILE A 501 14.77 -31.70 -0.94
N THR A 502 14.02 -32.74 -1.27
CA THR A 502 12.66 -32.61 -1.81
C THR A 502 11.65 -32.64 -0.67
N ILE A 503 10.85 -31.59 -0.56
CA ILE A 503 9.78 -31.48 0.45
C ILE A 503 8.43 -31.40 -0.26
N HIS A 504 7.60 -32.41 -0.03
CA HIS A 504 6.26 -32.45 -0.59
C HIS A 504 5.30 -31.56 0.22
N LYS A 505 4.41 -30.86 -0.49
CA LYS A 505 3.32 -30.13 0.15
C LYS A 505 2.41 -31.10 0.89
N LYS A 506 1.88 -30.66 2.03
CA LYS A 506 0.87 -31.42 2.77
C LYS A 506 -0.46 -31.39 2.00
N GLU A 507 -0.86 -32.54 1.48
CA GLU A 507 -2.16 -32.72 0.86
C GLU A 507 -3.22 -33.10 1.91
N PHE A 508 -4.36 -32.42 1.90
CA PHE A 508 -5.53 -32.79 2.68
C PHE A 508 -6.47 -33.58 1.76
N LYS A 509 -6.92 -34.77 2.20
CA LYS A 509 -7.86 -35.58 1.42
C LYS A 509 -9.24 -34.92 1.43
N GLY A 510 -9.68 -34.45 0.28
CA GLY A 510 -10.95 -33.79 0.02
C GLY A 510 -10.78 -33.00 -1.27
N SER A 511 -11.45 -33.42 -2.35
CA SER A 511 -11.38 -32.77 -3.66
C SER A 511 -11.87 -31.32 -3.60
N PRO A 512 -11.48 -30.47 -4.59
CA PRO A 512 -11.98 -29.10 -4.73
C PRO A 512 -13.49 -28.97 -4.61
#